data_AF-A0A8T9T0P0-F1
#
_entry.id   AF-A0A8T9T0P0-F1
#
_cell.length_a   1.000
_cell.length_b   1.000
_cell.length_c   1.000
_cell.angle_alpha   90.00
_cell.angle_beta   90.00
_cell.angle_gamma   90.00
#
_symmetry.space_group_name_H-M   'P 1'
#
loop_
_entity.id
_entity.type
_entity.pdbx_description
1 polymer ?
#
loop_
_entity_poly.entity_id
_entity_poly.type
_entity_poly.pdbx_seq_one_letter_code
_entity_poly.pdbx_strand_id
1 'polypeptide(L)'
;MEHLLQPRHPLDKYHQSQLEFLAALPEEQRAEHARLFRLGNASYRYQQQAVGEITEADYLDWLEGLPANMRRVVEQEGFEQSKSSLALRRHALERRDQGYSAFMQAILSPADWAYQQSLIPES
;
A
#
# COMPACT_ATOMS: atom_id res chain seq x y z
N MET A 1 10.68 -6.37 20.62
CA MET A 1 9.42 -6.27 19.83
C MET A 1 9.72 -6.00 18.36
N GLU A 2 10.87 -5.42 18.00
CA GLU A 2 11.42 -5.26 16.64
C GLU A 2 11.13 -6.38 15.65
N HIS A 3 11.34 -7.63 16.05
CA HIS A 3 11.13 -8.79 15.18
C HIS A 3 9.65 -8.98 14.77
N LEU A 4 8.70 -8.39 15.51
CA LEU A 4 7.27 -8.44 15.21
C LEU A 4 6.88 -7.49 14.07
N LEU A 5 7.71 -6.51 13.73
CA LEU A 5 7.41 -5.49 12.71
C LEU A 5 8.32 -5.64 11.49
N GLN A 6 8.29 -6.81 10.87
CA GLN A 6 9.02 -7.07 9.62
C GLN A 6 8.06 -7.51 8.52
N PRO A 7 7.77 -6.67 7.51
CA PRO A 7 8.48 -5.43 7.19
C PRO A 7 8.16 -4.25 8.13
N ARG A 8 9.20 -3.48 8.45
CA ARG A 8 9.08 -2.22 9.21
C ARG A 8 8.55 -1.08 8.37
N HIS A 9 7.95 -0.08 9.01
CA HIS A 9 7.64 1.19 8.36
C HIS A 9 8.96 1.84 7.88
N PRO A 10 9.00 2.45 6.67
CA PRO A 10 10.23 3.08 6.18
C PRO A 10 10.65 4.30 7.00
N LEU A 11 9.69 5.09 7.48
CA LEU A 11 9.94 6.25 8.35
C LEU A 11 10.00 5.84 9.84
N ASP A 12 11.11 6.17 10.51
CA ASP A 12 11.39 5.76 11.90
C ASP A 12 10.33 6.21 12.90
N LYS A 13 9.78 7.43 12.74
CA LYS A 13 8.75 7.96 13.65
C LYS A 13 7.56 7.01 13.77
N TYR A 14 7.06 6.48 12.64
CA TYR A 14 5.90 5.59 12.66
C TYR A 14 6.28 4.19 13.12
N HIS A 15 7.49 3.70 12.80
CA HIS A 15 7.98 2.43 13.32
C HIS A 15 8.06 2.46 14.86
N GLN A 16 8.60 3.54 15.42
CA GLN A 16 8.67 3.74 16.86
C GLN A 16 7.28 3.80 17.51
N SER A 17 6.34 4.55 16.92
CA SER A 17 4.95 4.58 17.42
C SER A 17 4.26 3.21 17.34
N GLN A 18 4.55 2.38 16.34
CA GLN A 18 4.02 1.01 16.25
C GLN A 18 4.55 0.12 17.38
N LEU A 19 5.84 0.24 17.73
CA LEU A 19 6.43 -0.51 18.86
C LEU A 19 5.82 -0.09 20.19
N GLU A 20 5.66 1.22 20.42
CA GLU A 20 5.05 1.77 21.63
C GLU A 20 3.61 1.30 21.78
N PHE A 21 2.85 1.32 20.67
CA PHE A 21 1.49 0.78 20.63
C PHE A 21 1.45 -0.70 21.00
N LEU A 22 2.31 -1.53 20.39
CA LEU A 22 2.36 -2.97 20.69
C LEU A 22 2.80 -3.24 22.14
N ALA A 23 3.71 -2.43 22.69
CA ALA A 23 4.17 -2.56 24.07
C ALA A 23 3.03 -2.33 25.09
N ALA A 24 2.12 -1.41 24.77
CA ALA A 24 0.99 -1.06 25.61
C ALA A 24 -0.17 -2.09 25.55
N LEU A 25 -0.19 -2.97 24.55
CA LEU A 25 -1.23 -3.99 24.41
C LEU A 25 -1.00 -5.20 25.32
N PRO A 26 -2.09 -5.89 25.75
CA PRO A 26 -2.03 -7.24 26.29
C PRO A 26 -1.33 -8.19 25.31
N GLU A 27 -0.57 -9.15 25.84
CA GLU A 27 0.30 -10.03 25.05
C GLU A 27 -0.49 -10.78 23.97
N GLU A 28 -1.69 -11.24 24.29
CA GLU A 28 -2.57 -11.98 23.38
C GLU A 28 -3.02 -11.18 22.15
N GLN A 29 -3.05 -9.84 22.23
CA GLN A 29 -3.48 -8.96 21.13
C GLN A 29 -2.30 -8.52 20.24
N ARG A 30 -1.06 -8.60 20.74
CA ARG A 30 0.11 -8.05 20.04
C ARG A 30 0.34 -8.69 18.68
N ALA A 31 0.16 -10.00 18.56
CA ALA A 31 0.44 -10.73 17.33
C ALA A 31 -0.48 -10.31 16.17
N GLU A 32 -1.77 -10.12 16.46
CA GLU A 32 -2.76 -9.68 15.49
C GLU A 32 -2.49 -8.24 15.02
N HIS A 33 -2.31 -7.30 15.95
CA HIS A 33 -2.00 -5.92 15.60
C HIS A 33 -0.67 -5.78 14.86
N ALA A 34 0.35 -6.55 15.24
CA ALA A 34 1.63 -6.56 14.54
C ALA A 34 1.46 -7.03 13.08
N ARG A 35 0.58 -8.01 12.80
CA ARG A 35 0.25 -8.42 11.42
C ARG A 35 -0.33 -7.25 10.64
N LEU A 36 -1.32 -6.55 11.19
CA LEU A 36 -1.94 -5.41 10.51
C LEU A 36 -0.90 -4.32 10.20
N PHE A 37 0.03 -4.03 11.12
CA PHE A 37 1.12 -3.11 10.85
C PHE A 37 2.05 -3.62 9.74
N ARG A 38 2.44 -4.90 9.73
CA ARG A 38 3.28 -5.45 8.66
C ARG A 38 2.62 -5.34 7.28
N LEU A 39 1.33 -5.63 7.17
CA LEU A 39 0.56 -5.48 5.92
C LEU A 39 0.46 -4.02 5.47
N GLY A 40 0.18 -3.12 6.41
CA GLY A 40 0.14 -1.67 6.18
C GLY A 40 1.50 -1.12 5.75
N ASN A 41 2.58 -1.54 6.43
CA ASN A 41 3.95 -1.14 6.12
C ASN A 41 4.40 -1.61 4.73
N ALA A 42 4.07 -2.87 4.37
CA ALA A 42 4.32 -3.40 3.04
C ALA A 42 3.56 -2.61 1.97
N SER A 43 2.27 -2.37 2.17
CA SER A 43 1.43 -1.59 1.25
C SER A 43 1.92 -0.16 1.11
N TYR A 44 2.32 0.49 2.20
CA TYR A 44 2.92 1.82 2.17
C TYR A 44 4.21 1.83 1.35
N ARG A 45 5.09 0.84 1.55
CA ARG A 45 6.34 0.71 0.79
C ARG A 45 6.10 0.56 -0.71
N TYR A 46 5.11 -0.24 -1.11
CA TYR A 46 4.69 -0.33 -2.52
C TYR A 46 4.29 1.05 -3.06
N GLN A 47 3.42 1.77 -2.34
CA GLN A 47 2.92 3.09 -2.75
C GLN A 47 4.03 4.14 -2.84
N GLN A 48 5.09 4.01 -2.04
CA GLN A 48 6.26 4.90 -2.11
C GLN A 48 7.09 4.72 -3.38
N GLN A 49 7.03 3.55 -4.04
CA GLN A 49 7.75 3.34 -5.31
C GLN A 49 7.25 4.25 -6.43
N ALA A 50 6.00 4.71 -6.35
CA ALA A 50 5.43 5.62 -7.33
C ALA A 50 5.73 7.11 -7.03
N VAL A 51 6.21 7.46 -5.84
CA VAL A 51 6.39 8.87 -5.46
C VAL A 51 7.52 9.48 -6.30
N GLY A 52 7.19 10.53 -7.07
CA GLY A 52 8.14 11.19 -7.99
C GLY A 52 8.22 10.55 -9.37
N GLU A 53 7.64 9.35 -9.56
CA GLU A 53 7.73 8.57 -10.80
C GLU A 53 6.48 8.66 -11.68
N ILE A 54 5.35 9.18 -11.15
CA ILE A 54 4.09 9.32 -11.89
C ILE A 54 4.22 10.41 -12.94
N THR A 55 3.86 10.07 -14.17
CA THR A 55 3.86 10.98 -15.32
C THR A 55 2.43 11.35 -15.74
N GLU A 56 2.30 12.42 -16.54
CA GLU A 56 1.01 12.79 -17.13
C GLU A 56 0.48 11.70 -18.07
N ALA A 57 1.37 10.93 -18.72
CA ALA A 57 0.98 9.78 -19.52
C ALA A 57 0.33 8.65 -18.69
N ASP A 58 0.83 8.40 -17.47
CA ASP A 58 0.20 7.44 -16.55
C ASP A 58 -1.19 7.90 -16.13
N TYR A 59 -1.34 9.21 -15.90
CA TYR A 59 -2.61 9.83 -15.54
C TYR A 59 -3.66 9.74 -16.65
N LEU A 60 -3.30 10.09 -17.88
CA LEU A 60 -4.20 10.01 -19.03
C LEU A 60 -4.64 8.57 -19.30
N ASP A 61 -3.70 7.62 -19.26
CA ASP A 61 -4.00 6.19 -19.44
C ASP A 61 -4.89 5.66 -18.32
N TRP A 62 -4.66 6.09 -17.07
CA TRP A 62 -5.54 5.76 -15.95
C TRP A 62 -6.95 6.33 -16.15
N LEU A 63 -7.09 7.59 -16.58
CA LEU A 63 -8.39 8.21 -16.87
C LEU A 63 -9.19 7.42 -17.91
N GLU A 64 -8.53 6.92 -18.96
CA GLU A 64 -9.18 6.11 -20.01
C GLU A 64 -9.85 4.84 -19.47
N GLY A 65 -9.30 4.26 -18.40
CA GLY A 65 -9.87 3.11 -17.70
C GLY A 65 -10.99 3.45 -16.70
N LEU A 66 -11.16 4.73 -16.32
CA LEU A 66 -12.17 5.13 -15.33
C LEU A 66 -13.58 5.21 -15.94
N PRO A 67 -14.63 4.86 -15.16
CA PRO A 67 -16.01 5.15 -15.52
C PRO A 67 -16.26 6.64 -15.73
N ALA A 68 -17.10 7.00 -16.70
CA ALA A 68 -17.25 8.38 -17.18
C ALA A 68 -17.61 9.42 -16.09
N ASN A 69 -18.33 9.01 -15.05
CA ASN A 69 -18.65 9.88 -13.91
C ASN A 69 -17.42 10.15 -13.03
N MET A 70 -16.61 9.13 -12.76
CA MET A 70 -15.36 9.28 -12.00
C MET A 70 -14.31 10.03 -12.81
N ARG A 71 -14.17 9.71 -14.10
CA ARG A 71 -13.26 10.40 -15.01
C ARG A 71 -13.47 11.90 -14.97
N ARG A 72 -14.73 12.36 -15.10
CA ARG A 72 -15.07 13.79 -15.05
C ARG A 72 -14.63 14.48 -13.76
N VAL A 73 -14.76 13.81 -12.62
CA VAL A 73 -14.35 14.36 -11.32
C VAL A 73 -12.83 14.46 -11.26
N VAL A 74 -12.12 13.40 -11.61
CA VAL A 74 -10.65 13.36 -11.60
C VAL A 74 -10.07 14.36 -12.60
N GLU A 75 -10.65 14.49 -13.79
CA GLU A 75 -10.27 15.50 -14.78
C GLU A 75 -10.39 16.93 -14.26
N GLN A 76 -11.42 17.22 -13.46
CA GLN A 76 -11.61 18.54 -12.83
C GLN A 76 -10.56 18.82 -11.74
N GLU A 77 -10.12 17.80 -11.01
CA GLU A 77 -9.04 17.93 -10.01
C GLU A 77 -7.67 18.11 -10.67
N GLY A 78 -7.47 17.47 -11.82
CA GLY A 78 -6.27 17.57 -12.63
C GLY A 78 -5.13 16.67 -12.16
N PHE A 79 -4.07 16.63 -12.97
CA PHE A 79 -2.94 15.72 -12.80
C PHE A 79 -2.20 15.93 -11.47
N GLU A 80 -1.88 17.18 -11.12
CA GLU A 80 -1.06 17.50 -9.95
C GLU A 80 -1.67 16.97 -8.64
N GLN A 81 -3.00 17.12 -8.48
CA GLN A 81 -3.72 16.62 -7.31
C GLN A 81 -3.86 15.11 -7.32
N SER A 82 -4.02 14.53 -8.52
CA SER A 82 -4.19 13.09 -8.72
C SER A 82 -2.95 12.28 -8.34
N LYS A 83 -1.74 12.87 -8.30
CA LYS A 83 -0.49 12.16 -7.89
C LYS A 83 -0.51 11.61 -6.47
N SER A 84 -1.43 12.07 -5.63
CA SER A 84 -1.65 11.53 -4.28
C SER A 84 -2.53 10.27 -4.25
N SER A 85 -3.28 9.99 -5.32
CA SER A 85 -4.19 8.85 -5.43
C SER A 85 -3.45 7.52 -5.41
N LEU A 86 -3.83 6.64 -4.48
CA LEU A 86 -3.29 5.28 -4.40
C LEU A 86 -3.63 4.44 -5.65
N ALA A 87 -4.77 4.74 -6.30
CA ALA A 87 -5.19 4.07 -7.52
C ALA A 87 -4.30 4.48 -8.70
N LEU A 88 -4.01 5.76 -8.86
CA LEU A 88 -3.08 6.23 -9.90
C LEU A 88 -1.66 5.72 -9.67
N ARG A 89 -1.19 5.75 -8.42
CA ARG A 89 0.14 5.20 -8.06
C ARG A 89 0.24 3.72 -8.42
N ARG A 90 -0.77 2.94 -8.06
CA ARG A 90 -0.83 1.52 -8.40
C ARG A 90 -0.85 1.31 -9.92
N HIS A 91 -1.67 2.07 -10.64
CA HIS A 91 -1.76 2.02 -12.10
C HIS A 91 -0.41 2.30 -12.77
N ALA A 92 0.29 3.36 -12.34
CA ALA A 92 1.61 3.70 -12.85
C ALA A 92 2.64 2.58 -12.60
N LEU A 93 2.62 1.96 -11.42
CA LEU A 93 3.51 0.84 -11.09
C LEU A 93 3.20 -0.41 -11.93
N GLU A 94 1.92 -0.73 -12.11
CA GLU A 94 1.49 -1.88 -12.93
C GLU A 94 1.87 -1.70 -14.41
N ARG A 95 1.80 -0.47 -14.94
CA ARG A 95 2.31 -0.14 -16.29
C ARG A 95 3.81 -0.36 -16.47
N ARG A 96 4.56 -0.47 -15.37
CA ARG A 96 6.01 -0.71 -15.33
C ARG A 96 6.34 -2.12 -14.84
N ASP A 97 5.38 -3.05 -14.93
CA ASP A 97 5.47 -4.45 -14.48
C ASP A 97 5.76 -4.61 -12.97
N GLN A 98 5.52 -3.57 -12.17
CA GLN A 98 5.65 -3.62 -10.72
C GLN A 98 4.27 -3.89 -10.10
N GLY A 99 3.82 -5.14 -10.18
CA GLY A 99 2.49 -5.54 -9.71
C GLY A 99 2.38 -5.64 -8.18
N TYR A 100 1.25 -5.18 -7.63
CA TYR A 100 0.99 -5.17 -6.18
C TYR A 100 1.13 -6.56 -5.54
N SER A 101 0.47 -7.59 -6.08
CA SER A 101 0.50 -8.93 -5.51
C SER A 101 1.90 -9.53 -5.46
N ALA A 102 2.66 -9.39 -6.56
CA ALA A 102 4.05 -9.89 -6.63
C ALA A 102 4.95 -9.17 -5.63
N PHE A 103 4.82 -7.85 -5.51
CA PHE A 103 5.57 -7.06 -4.52
C PHE A 103 5.23 -7.49 -3.09
N MET A 104 3.94 -7.62 -2.77
CA MET A 104 3.48 -7.99 -1.44
C MET A 104 3.95 -9.40 -1.05
N GLN A 105 3.89 -10.36 -1.97
CA GLN A 105 4.38 -11.72 -1.75
C GLN A 105 5.90 -11.76 -1.49
N ALA A 106 6.67 -10.89 -2.15
CA ALA A 106 8.12 -10.84 -1.99
C ALA A 106 8.58 -10.23 -0.65
N ILE A 107 7.79 -9.32 -0.07
CA ILE A 107 8.17 -8.60 1.15
C ILE A 107 7.52 -9.13 2.44
N LEU A 108 6.37 -9.78 2.33
CA LEU A 108 5.67 -10.34 3.48
C LEU A 108 6.20 -11.72 3.87
N SER A 109 6.01 -12.09 5.13
CA SER A 109 6.16 -13.47 5.55
C SER A 109 5.11 -14.36 4.86
N PRO A 110 5.35 -15.68 4.67
CA PRO A 110 4.36 -16.57 4.09
C PRO A 110 3.02 -16.57 4.84
N ALA A 111 3.04 -16.43 6.17
CA ALA A 111 1.84 -16.38 6.99
C ALA A 111 1.05 -15.08 6.79
N ASP A 112 1.72 -13.93 6.69
CA ASP A 112 1.04 -12.65 6.43
C ASP A 112 0.52 -12.58 4.98
N TRP A 113 1.24 -13.17 4.02
CA TRP A 113 0.78 -13.29 2.64
C TRP A 113 -0.48 -14.16 2.54
N ALA A 114 -0.49 -15.33 3.18
CA ALA A 114 -1.67 -16.20 3.22
C ALA A 114 -2.88 -15.48 3.86
N TYR A 115 -2.64 -14.73 4.94
CA TYR A 115 -3.69 -13.92 5.56
C TYR A 115 -4.20 -12.83 4.59
N GLN A 116 -3.31 -12.08 3.93
CA GLN A 116 -3.69 -11.08 2.93
C GLN A 116 -4.55 -11.67 1.81
N GLN A 117 -4.21 -12.87 1.32
CA GLN A 117 -4.99 -13.56 0.29
C GLN A 117 -6.39 -13.94 0.80
N SER A 118 -6.51 -14.37 2.06
CA SER A 118 -7.82 -14.70 2.65
C SER A 118 -8.77 -13.50 2.81
N LEU A 119 -8.25 -12.27 2.75
CA LEU A 119 -9.06 -11.04 2.80
C LEU A 119 -9.63 -10.63 1.43
N ILE A 120 -9.12 -11.20 0.33
CA ILE A 120 -9.58 -10.88 -1.01
C ILE A 120 -10.76 -11.81 -1.31
N PRO A 121 -11.98 -11.28 -1.54
CA PRO A 121 -13.10 -12.12 -1.93
C PRO A 121 -12.80 -12.80 -3.27
N GLU A 122 -13.14 -14.08 -3.40
CA GLU A 122 -13.17 -14.74 -4.71
C GLU A 122 -14.10 -13.94 -5.63
N SER A 123 -13.55 -13.50 -6.76
CA SER A 123 -14.25 -12.68 -7.77
C SER A 123 -15.07 -13.53 -8.72
#